data_AF-A0A2S0M0Y2-F1
#
_entry.id   AF-A0A2S0M0Y2-F1
#
_cell.length_a   1.000
_cell.length_b   1.000
_cell.length_c   1.000
_cell.angle_alpha   90.00
_cell.angle_beta   90.00
_cell.angle_gamma   90.00
#
_symmetry.space_group_name_H-M   'P 1'
#
loop_
_entity.id
_entity.type
_entity.pdbx_description
1 polymer ?
#
loop_
_entity_poly.entity_id
_entity_poly.type
_entity_poly.pdbx_seq_one_letter_code
_entity_poly.pdbx_strand_id
1 'polypeptide(L)'
;MAITAAMLLGKEHARHLAAALPGRFTGRLIDIGEDRGVRVSHKDDGKTTGFWEAVAVTSSTTWVWWMPNQDVRRERGSGTLLASVDAPLHYPTEWAARVAAAISEAGHQRDAHWMSPL
;
A
#
# COMPACT_ATOMS: atom_id res chain seq x y z
N MET A 1 -5.01 -17.74 -18.69
CA MET A 1 -5.93 -16.97 -17.82
C MET A 1 -5.84 -15.52 -18.26
N ALA A 2 -6.93 -14.96 -18.78
CA ALA A 2 -6.95 -13.58 -19.23
C ALA A 2 -7.04 -12.65 -18.02
N ILE A 3 -6.03 -11.80 -17.85
CA ILE A 3 -6.03 -10.68 -16.91
C ILE A 3 -6.93 -9.61 -17.53
N THR A 4 -8.10 -9.39 -16.95
CA THR A 4 -9.07 -8.41 -17.48
C THR A 4 -8.78 -7.03 -16.90
N ALA A 5 -8.63 -6.04 -17.78
CA ALA A 5 -8.31 -4.63 -17.53
C ALA A 5 -9.28 -3.82 -16.63
N ALA A 6 -10.01 -4.45 -15.69
CA ALA A 6 -11.17 -3.84 -15.01
C ALA A 6 -11.12 -3.88 -13.47
N MET A 7 -10.03 -4.35 -12.84
CA MET A 7 -9.89 -4.35 -11.37
C MET A 7 -9.27 -3.04 -10.86
N LEU A 8 -9.82 -1.91 -11.29
CA LEU A 8 -9.19 -0.61 -11.05
C LEU A 8 -9.56 -0.11 -9.66
N LEU A 9 -8.57 -0.10 -8.76
CA LEU A 9 -8.60 0.75 -7.58
C LEU A 9 -8.97 2.18 -7.98
N GLY A 10 -9.93 2.76 -7.27
CA GLY A 10 -10.49 4.08 -7.52
C GLY A 10 -10.09 5.11 -6.48
N LYS A 11 -10.50 6.36 -6.69
CA LYS A 11 -10.24 7.46 -5.74
C LYS A 11 -10.81 7.16 -4.35
N GLU A 12 -11.95 6.48 -4.28
CA GLU A 12 -12.57 6.06 -3.02
C GLU A 12 -11.66 5.07 -2.26
N HIS A 13 -11.02 4.10 -2.93
CA HIS A 13 -10.07 3.20 -2.27
C HIS A 13 -8.90 3.96 -1.65
N ALA A 14 -8.31 4.92 -2.38
CA ALA A 14 -7.23 5.75 -1.87
C ALA A 14 -7.66 6.59 -0.64
N ARG A 15 -8.86 7.17 -0.70
CA ARG A 15 -9.44 7.93 0.41
C ARG A 15 -9.71 7.06 1.62
N HIS A 16 -10.37 5.92 1.45
CA HIS A 16 -10.73 5.03 2.54
C HIS A 16 -9.49 4.41 3.20
N LEU A 17 -8.46 4.02 2.42
CA LEU A 17 -7.23 3.50 3.00
C LEU A 17 -6.48 4.56 3.81
N ALA A 18 -6.41 5.80 3.30
CA ALA A 18 -5.81 6.89 4.06
C ALA A 18 -6.55 7.17 5.38
N ALA A 19 -7.88 7.06 5.38
CA ALA A 19 -8.72 7.24 6.57
C ALA A 19 -8.64 6.07 7.56
N ALA A 20 -8.34 4.86 7.09
CA ALA A 20 -8.25 3.65 7.91
C ALA A 20 -6.91 3.50 8.63
N LEU A 21 -5.87 4.26 8.25
CA LEU A 21 -4.55 4.17 8.84
C LEU A 21 -4.37 5.19 10.00
N PRO A 22 -3.72 4.81 11.11
CA PRO A 22 -3.60 5.64 12.31
C PRO A 22 -2.60 6.80 12.12
N GLY A 23 -3.08 7.99 11.78
CA GLY A 23 -2.24 9.18 11.65
C GLY A 23 -2.65 10.08 10.47
N ARG A 24 -1.79 11.05 10.11
CA ARG A 24 -2.01 11.89 8.92
C ARG A 24 -1.39 11.23 7.68
N PHE A 25 -2.00 10.14 7.22
CA PHE A 25 -1.67 9.52 5.95
C PHE A 25 -2.31 10.27 4.79
N THR A 26 -1.64 10.29 3.64
CA THR A 26 -2.25 10.73 2.37
C THR A 26 -2.18 9.56 1.40
N GLY A 27 -3.34 9.05 1.01
CA GLY A 27 -3.47 8.03 -0.02
C GLY A 27 -3.52 8.65 -1.40
N ARG A 28 -2.76 8.09 -2.34
CA ARG A 28 -2.80 8.46 -3.76
C ARG A 28 -2.86 7.20 -4.61
N LEU A 29 -3.56 7.29 -5.74
CA LEU A 29 -3.46 6.26 -6.77
C LEU A 29 -2.08 6.33 -7.41
N ILE A 30 -1.52 5.16 -7.71
CA ILE A 30 -0.30 4.99 -8.48
C ILE A 30 -0.53 3.93 -9.54
N ASP A 31 0.11 4.11 -10.70
CA ASP A 31 0.19 3.08 -11.73
C ASP A 31 1.52 2.32 -11.53
N ILE A 32 1.46 0.98 -11.53
CA ILE A 32 2.60 0.08 -11.34
C ILE A 32 2.61 -0.88 -12.52
N GLY A 33 3.33 -0.53 -13.59
CA GLY A 33 3.28 -1.29 -14.83
C GLY A 33 1.87 -1.27 -15.44
N GLU A 34 1.25 -2.43 -15.57
CA GLU A 34 -0.13 -2.60 -16.05
C GLU A 34 -1.18 -2.56 -14.92
N ASP A 35 -0.73 -2.58 -13.66
CA ASP A 35 -1.58 -2.62 -12.47
C ASP A 35 -1.81 -1.22 -11.87
N ARG A 36 -2.87 -1.11 -11.05
CA ARG A 36 -3.09 0.06 -10.18
C ARG A 36 -2.89 -0.30 -8.72
N GLY A 37 -2.30 0.65 -7.99
CA GLY A 37 -2.12 0.57 -6.55
C GLY A 37 -2.61 1.82 -5.83
N VAL A 38 -2.79 1.69 -4.52
CA VAL A 38 -2.88 2.84 -3.61
C VAL A 38 -1.56 2.96 -2.87
N ARG A 39 -0.91 4.11 -2.96
CA ARG A 39 0.27 4.46 -2.17
C ARG A 39 -0.11 5.36 -1.02
N VAL A 40 0.35 5.04 0.18
CA VAL A 40 0.24 5.90 1.37
C VAL A 40 1.62 6.20 1.93
N SER A 41 1.85 7.44 2.38
CA SER A 41 3.13 7.87 2.95
C SER A 41 3.23 7.51 4.43
N HIS A 42 4.30 6.85 4.82
CA HIS A 42 4.65 6.66 6.22
C HIS A 42 5.51 7.84 6.68
N LYS A 43 5.11 8.48 7.79
CA LYS A 43 5.83 9.61 8.36
C LYS A 43 6.28 9.30 9.78
N ASP A 44 7.51 9.70 10.07
CA ASP A 44 8.11 9.68 11.39
C ASP A 44 8.63 11.10 11.70
N ASP A 45 8.30 11.64 12.87
CA ASP A 45 8.58 13.03 13.27
C ASP A 45 8.26 14.08 12.18
N GLY A 46 7.15 13.89 11.46
CA GLY A 46 6.71 14.78 10.39
C GLY A 46 7.44 14.65 9.06
N LYS A 47 8.48 13.80 8.98
CA LYS A 47 9.23 13.49 7.75
C LYS A 47 8.74 12.18 7.14
N THR A 48 8.63 12.12 5.81
CA THR A 48 8.29 10.86 5.13
C THR A 48 9.49 9.92 5.13
N THR A 49 9.37 8.75 5.76
CA THR A 49 10.44 7.73 5.85
C THR A 49 10.27 6.58 4.86
N GLY A 50 9.09 6.48 4.24
CA GLY A 50 8.84 5.53 3.17
C GLY A 50 7.38 5.50 2.76
N PHE A 51 7.02 4.52 1.95
CA PHE A 51 5.66 4.37 1.43
C PHE A 51 5.18 2.94 1.55
N TRP A 52 3.89 2.80 1.84
CA TRP A 52 3.18 1.53 1.65
C TRP A 52 2.43 1.57 0.33
N GLU A 53 2.46 0.46 -0.40
CA GLU A 53 1.72 0.29 -1.65
C GLU A 53 0.81 -0.92 -1.56
N ALA A 54 -0.48 -0.70 -1.75
CA ALA A 54 -1.49 -1.74 -1.85
C ALA A 54 -1.86 -1.94 -3.32
N VAL A 55 -1.49 -3.09 -3.88
CA VAL A 55 -1.66 -3.42 -5.32
C VAL A 55 -2.68 -4.53 -5.46
N ALA A 56 -3.77 -4.24 -6.15
CA ALA A 56 -4.80 -5.23 -6.42
C ALA A 56 -4.33 -6.18 -7.52
N VAL A 57 -3.97 -7.42 -7.16
CA VAL A 57 -3.49 -8.44 -8.13
C VAL A 57 -4.63 -9.31 -8.65
N THR A 58 -5.72 -9.42 -7.90
CA THR A 58 -7.00 -10.00 -8.32
C THR A 58 -8.15 -9.18 -7.73
N SER A 59 -9.40 -9.56 -8.02
CA SER A 59 -10.59 -8.88 -7.49
C SER A 59 -10.77 -9.11 -5.99
N SER A 60 -10.08 -10.11 -5.44
CA SER A 60 -10.16 -10.52 -4.04
C SER A 60 -8.83 -10.45 -3.32
N THR A 61 -7.70 -10.27 -3.99
CA THR A 61 -6.38 -10.35 -3.39
C THR A 61 -5.60 -9.07 -3.66
N THR A 62 -5.06 -8.49 -2.60
CA THR A 62 -4.24 -7.28 -2.62
C THR A 62 -2.87 -7.59 -2.00
N TRP A 63 -1.81 -7.20 -2.69
CA TRP A 63 -0.45 -7.25 -2.17
C TRP A 63 -0.09 -5.93 -1.50
N VAL A 64 0.58 -6.00 -0.36
CA VAL A 64 1.04 -4.86 0.43
C VAL A 64 2.56 -4.85 0.44
N TRP A 65 3.12 -3.79 -0.11
CA TRP A 65 4.55 -3.57 -0.24
C TRP A 65 5.02 -2.43 0.65
N TRP A 66 6.24 -2.55 1.16
CA TRP A 66 6.98 -1.44 1.77
C TRP A 66 8.09 -0.97 0.85
N MET A 67 8.17 0.34 0.65
CA MET A 67 9.20 1.03 -0.14
C MET A 67 10.03 1.92 0.79
N PRO A 68 11.22 1.46 1.24
CA PRO A 68 12.20 2.31 1.92
C PRO A 68 12.62 3.49 1.03
N ASN A 69 12.65 4.71 1.55
CA ASN A 69 13.34 5.85 0.91
C ASN A 69 13.07 6.06 -0.60
N GLN A 70 11.84 6.44 -1.00
CA GLN A 70 11.58 6.78 -2.41
C GLN A 70 10.91 8.12 -2.64
N ASP A 71 11.73 9.12 -2.91
CA ASP A 71 11.39 10.05 -3.98
C ASP A 71 11.48 9.29 -5.31
N VAL A 72 10.34 8.77 -5.79
CA VAL A 72 10.19 7.80 -6.91
C VAL A 72 10.71 8.33 -8.26
N ARG A 73 11.16 9.59 -8.32
CA ARG A 73 11.68 10.18 -9.56
C ARG A 73 13.14 9.85 -9.85
N ARG A 74 13.92 9.33 -8.90
CA ARG A 74 15.39 9.27 -9.09
C ARG A 74 16.02 7.89 -9.08
N GLU A 75 15.63 6.93 -8.25
CA GLU A 75 16.36 5.66 -8.18
C GLU A 75 15.46 4.45 -7.96
N ARG A 76 15.86 3.35 -8.61
CA ARG A 76 15.23 2.02 -8.65
C ARG A 76 15.23 1.32 -7.28
N GLY A 77 14.59 1.87 -6.25
CA GLY A 77 14.45 1.07 -5.03
C GLY A 77 13.48 -0.10 -5.27
N SER A 78 13.92 -1.29 -4.89
CA SER A 78 13.11 -2.50 -4.89
C SER A 78 12.24 -2.52 -3.63
N GLY A 79 10.93 -2.49 -3.79
CA GLY A 79 9.99 -2.74 -2.69
C GLY A 79 10.16 -4.13 -2.10
N THR A 80 9.75 -4.28 -0.85
CA THR A 80 9.62 -5.60 -0.21
C THR A 80 8.15 -5.92 -0.05
N LEU A 81 7.71 -7.06 -0.58
CA LEU A 81 6.36 -7.59 -0.34
C LEU A 81 6.30 -8.04 1.11
N LEU A 82 5.43 -7.43 1.92
CA LEU A 82 5.30 -7.76 3.33
C LEU A 82 4.00 -8.49 3.66
N ALA A 83 2.94 -8.32 2.87
CA ALA A 83 1.72 -9.07 3.05
C ALA A 83 0.95 -9.31 1.75
N SER A 84 0.19 -10.41 1.73
CA SER A 84 -0.88 -10.65 0.77
C SER A 84 -2.17 -10.78 1.57
N VAL A 85 -3.18 -9.99 1.23
CA VAL A 85 -4.45 -9.94 1.96
C VAL A 85 -5.62 -10.21 1.03
N ASP A 86 -6.55 -11.03 1.49
CA ASP A 86 -7.83 -11.20 0.83
C ASP A 86 -8.71 -9.98 1.12
N ALA A 87 -8.79 -9.07 0.14
CA ALA A 87 -9.50 -7.81 0.21
C ALA A 87 -10.38 -7.63 -1.05
N PRO A 88 -11.71 -7.76 -0.95
CA PRO A 88 -12.61 -7.65 -2.11
C PRO A 88 -12.71 -6.20 -2.60
N LEU A 89 -12.34 -5.95 -3.86
CA LEU A 89 -12.27 -4.60 -4.43
C LEU A 89 -13.61 -3.88 -4.54
N HIS A 90 -14.72 -4.63 -4.63
CA HIS A 90 -16.07 -4.09 -4.80
C HIS A 90 -16.58 -3.29 -3.58
N TYR A 91 -15.95 -3.45 -2.42
CA TYR A 91 -16.33 -2.80 -1.17
C TYR A 91 -15.17 -1.92 -0.65
N PRO A 92 -15.03 -0.67 -1.13
CA PRO A 92 -13.85 0.16 -0.86
C PRO A 92 -13.53 0.35 0.63
N THR A 93 -14.55 0.49 1.48
CA THR A 93 -14.37 0.62 2.93
C THR A 93 -13.85 -0.67 3.57
N GLU A 94 -14.41 -1.82 3.19
CA GLU A 94 -13.98 -3.12 3.70
C GLU A 94 -12.59 -3.48 3.19
N TRP A 95 -12.35 -3.26 1.90
CA TRP A 95 -11.03 -3.37 1.30
C TRP A 95 -10.00 -2.54 2.07
N ALA A 96 -10.30 -1.26 2.33
CA ALA A 96 -9.41 -0.37 3.05
C ALA A 96 -9.13 -0.84 4.48
N ALA A 97 -10.15 -1.33 5.20
CA ALA A 97 -9.98 -1.85 6.56
C ALA A 97 -9.06 -3.07 6.59
N ARG A 98 -9.25 -4.03 5.66
CA ARG A 98 -8.42 -5.24 5.57
C ARG A 98 -6.97 -4.91 5.18
N VAL A 99 -6.79 -4.01 4.22
CA VAL A 99 -5.46 -3.54 3.79
C VAL A 99 -4.77 -2.74 4.90
N ALA A 100 -5.48 -1.88 5.62
CA ALA A 100 -4.93 -1.12 6.75
C ALA A 100 -4.49 -2.05 7.88
N ALA A 101 -5.27 -3.08 8.20
CA ALA A 101 -4.88 -4.09 9.18
C ALA A 101 -3.61 -4.84 8.74
N ALA A 102 -3.52 -5.22 7.46
CA ALA A 102 -2.32 -5.86 6.90
C ALA A 102 -1.09 -4.93 6.95
N ILE A 103 -1.25 -3.63 6.67
CA ILE A 103 -0.19 -2.63 6.81
C ILE A 103 0.25 -2.50 8.27
N SER A 104 -0.68 -2.45 9.23
CA SER A 104 -0.35 -2.34 10.66
C SER A 104 0.45 -3.56 11.14
N GLU A 105 0.01 -4.76 10.77
CA GLU A 105 0.68 -6.02 11.12
C GLU A 105 2.07 -6.12 10.46
N ALA A 106 2.15 -5.84 9.16
CA ALA A 106 3.42 -5.79 8.43
C ALA A 106 4.35 -4.71 8.99
N GLY A 107 3.80 -3.58 9.45
CA GLY A 107 4.54 -2.52 10.12
C GLY A 107 5.17 -2.99 11.43
N HIS A 108 4.41 -3.69 12.28
CA HIS A 108 4.95 -4.29 13.50
C HIS A 108 6.06 -5.31 13.20
N GLN A 109 5.88 -6.16 12.19
CA GLN A 109 6.90 -7.14 11.79
C GLN A 109 8.15 -6.46 11.22
N ARG A 110 7.96 -5.42 10.40
CA ARG A 110 9.05 -4.58 9.91
C ARG A 110 9.80 -3.96 11.07
N ASP A 111 9.13 -3.32 12.01
CA ASP A 111 9.80 -2.62 13.11
C ASP A 111 10.50 -3.60 14.08
N ALA A 112 10.00 -4.83 14.19
CA ALA A 112 10.62 -5.90 14.99
C ALA A 112 11.87 -6.51 14.33
N HIS A 113 11.96 -6.54 12.99
CA HIS A 113 12.99 -7.30 12.26
C HIS A 113 13.87 -6.46 11.34
N TRP A 114 13.45 -5.26 10.98
CA TRP A 114 14.14 -4.36 10.08
C TRP A 114 14.61 -3.14 10.88
N MET A 115 15.87 -3.18 11.33
CA MET A 115 16.54 -1.96 11.77
C MET A 115 16.83 -1.13 10.51
N SER A 116 16.21 0.04 10.41
CA SER A 116 16.54 1.02 9.37
C SER A 116 18.06 1.16 9.30
N PRO A 117 18.71 1.01 8.13
CA PRO A 117 20.16 1.10 7.99
C PRO A 117 20.67 2.56 8.05
N LEU A 118 19.97 3.43 8.79
CA LEU A 118 20.48 4.77 9.11
C LEU A 118 21.70 4.65 10.03
#